data_AF-A0A9J5WNC0-F1
#
_entry.id   AF-A0A9J5WNC0-F1
#
_cell.length_a   1.000
_cell.length_b   1.000
_cell.length_c   1.000
_cell.angle_alpha   90.00
_cell.angle_beta   90.00
_cell.angle_gamma   90.00
#
_symmetry.space_group_name_H-M   'P 1'
#
loop_
_entity.id
_entity.type
_entity.pdbx_description
1 polymer ?
#
loop_
_entity_poly.entity_id
_entity_poly.type
_entity_poly.pdbx_seq_one_letter_code
_entity_poly.pdbx_strand_id
1 'polypeptide(L)'
;MAEDSVPVPVPSSTNTAPLGHSVIPIVNKLQDIFAQLGSQSTIELPQVAVVGSQSSGKSSVLEALVGRDFLPRGSDICTRRPLVLQLIQTKRKPDGTDDEWGEFLHLPGKRFFDFNEIRREIQV
;
A
#
# COMPACT_ATOMS: atom_id res chain seq x y z
N MET A 1 48.69 9.31 17.25
CA MET A 1 47.78 9.94 16.28
C MET A 1 46.43 9.28 16.48
N ALA A 2 45.57 9.93 17.26
CA ALA A 2 44.21 9.48 17.51
C ALA A 2 43.32 10.14 16.45
N GLU A 3 42.62 9.34 15.65
CA GLU A 3 41.67 9.85 14.66
C GLU A 3 40.34 10.12 15.36
N ASP A 4 40.03 11.40 15.51
CA ASP A 4 38.78 11.93 16.04
C ASP A 4 37.67 11.67 15.02
N SER A 5 36.75 10.76 15.34
CA SER A 5 35.62 10.39 14.48
C SER A 5 34.50 11.41 14.65
N VAL A 6 34.43 12.37 13.73
CA VAL A 6 33.34 13.37 13.68
C VAL A 6 32.01 12.64 13.39
N PRO A 7 30.94 12.87 14.17
CA PRO A 7 29.65 12.24 13.92
C PRO A 7 28.98 12.88 12.69
N VAL A 8 28.68 12.05 11.69
CA VAL A 8 27.93 12.43 10.49
C VAL A 8 26.49 12.79 10.90
N PRO A 9 25.91 13.92 10.43
CA PRO A 9 24.55 14.28 10.77
C PRO A 9 23.58 13.31 10.11
N VAL A 10 22.76 12.66 10.93
CA VAL A 10 21.66 11.80 10.49
C VAL A 10 20.61 12.70 9.81
N PRO A 11 20.23 12.47 8.54
CA PRO A 11 19.19 13.27 7.90
C PRO A 11 17.86 13.05 8.65
N SER A 12 17.30 14.14 9.16
CA SER A 12 15.99 14.19 9.77
C SER A 12 14.94 13.70 8.76
N SER A 13 14.19 12.67 9.16
CA SER A 13 13.08 12.10 8.40
C SER A 13 12.08 13.20 8.02
N THR A 14 12.12 13.65 6.78
CA THR A 14 11.10 14.54 6.22
C THR A 14 9.79 13.77 6.19
N ASN A 15 8.83 14.23 6.99
CA ASN A 15 7.49 13.68 7.09
C ASN A 15 6.69 14.04 5.83
N THR A 16 7.04 13.45 4.69
CA THR A 16 6.32 13.60 3.43
C THR A 16 5.08 12.72 3.49
N ALA A 17 3.90 13.32 3.34
CA ALA A 17 2.64 12.56 3.32
C ALA A 17 2.71 11.45 2.24
N PRO A 18 2.18 10.24 2.52
CA PRO A 18 2.21 9.14 1.56
C PRO A 18 1.52 9.53 0.25
N LEU A 19 2.01 9.01 -0.88
CA LEU A 19 1.41 9.23 -2.20
C LEU A 19 -0.09 8.87 -2.23
N GLY A 20 -0.49 7.89 -1.41
CA GLY A 20 -1.90 7.53 -1.24
C GLY A 20 -2.78 8.70 -0.82
N HIS A 21 -2.27 9.65 -0.03
CA HIS A 21 -3.06 10.78 0.46
C HIS A 21 -3.52 11.74 -0.66
N SER A 22 -2.80 11.83 -1.78
CA SER A 22 -3.24 12.65 -2.92
C SER A 22 -4.08 11.86 -3.92
N VAL A 23 -3.75 10.58 -4.15
CA VAL A 23 -4.38 9.77 -5.20
C VAL A 23 -5.71 9.15 -4.74
N ILE A 24 -5.75 8.58 -3.52
CA ILE A 24 -6.93 7.85 -3.01
C ILE A 24 -8.17 8.77 -2.96
N PRO A 25 -8.10 10.01 -2.44
CA PRO A 25 -9.29 10.88 -2.41
C PRO A 25 -9.82 11.23 -3.80
N ILE A 26 -8.96 11.30 -4.82
CA ILE A 26 -9.37 11.56 -6.20
C ILE A 26 -10.13 10.34 -6.73
N VAL A 27 -9.58 9.14 -6.52
CA VAL A 27 -10.23 7.87 -6.93
C VAL A 27 -11.57 7.69 -6.21
N ASN A 28 -11.63 7.99 -4.91
CA ASN A 28 -12.88 7.90 -4.13
C ASN A 28 -13.91 8.95 -4.57
N LYS A 29 -13.50 10.20 -4.86
CA LYS A 29 -14.42 11.22 -5.40
C LYS A 29 -15.01 10.81 -6.74
N LEU A 30 -14.18 10.21 -7.61
CA LEU A 30 -14.66 9.67 -8.87
C LEU A 30 -15.68 8.55 -8.62
N GLN A 31 -15.40 7.61 -7.70
CA GLN A 31 -16.35 6.57 -7.29
C GLN A 31 -17.69 7.18 -6.84
N ASP A 32 -17.66 8.20 -5.98
CA ASP A 32 -18.86 8.83 -5.44
C ASP A 32 -19.69 9.54 -6.52
N ILE A 33 -19.03 10.26 -7.43
CA ILE A 33 -19.69 10.92 -8.58
C ILE A 33 -20.35 9.88 -9.47
N PHE A 34 -19.64 8.79 -9.78
CA PHE A 34 -20.18 7.73 -10.63
C PHE A 34 -21.31 6.95 -9.97
N ALA A 35 -21.25 6.72 -8.65
CA ALA A 35 -22.34 6.11 -7.90
C ALA A 35 -23.62 6.97 -7.91
N GLN A 36 -23.49 8.31 -7.91
CA GLN A 36 -24.62 9.24 -7.94
C GLN A 36 -25.27 9.37 -9.32
N LEU A 37 -24.54 9.10 -10.40
CA LEU A 37 -25.02 9.28 -11.79
C LEU A 37 -26.00 8.20 -12.27
N GLY A 38 -26.33 7.21 -11.44
CA GLY A 38 -27.32 6.20 -11.76
C GLY A 38 -26.76 5.07 -12.63
N SER A 39 -26.64 3.91 -12.01
CA SER A 39 -26.40 2.57 -12.54
C SER A 39 -26.80 2.35 -14.02
N GLN A 40 -25.86 2.52 -14.95
CA GLN A 40 -25.88 1.76 -16.21
C GLN A 40 -24.52 1.64 -16.90
N SER A 41 -23.53 2.41 -16.47
CA SER A 41 -22.15 2.22 -16.88
C SER A 41 -21.43 1.37 -15.83
N THR A 42 -21.00 0.17 -16.24
CA THR A 42 -19.97 -0.61 -15.55
C THR A 42 -18.67 0.17 -15.64
N ILE A 43 -18.51 1.22 -14.83
CA ILE A 43 -17.32 2.05 -14.89
C ILE A 43 -16.23 1.32 -14.13
N GLU A 44 -15.31 0.75 -14.90
CA GLU A 44 -14.07 0.20 -14.38
C GLU A 44 -13.27 1.31 -13.71
N LEU A 45 -12.91 1.11 -12.44
CA LEU A 45 -12.00 2.02 -11.76
C LEU A 45 -10.63 1.97 -12.45
N PRO A 46 -9.95 3.11 -12.60
CA PRO A 46 -8.62 3.13 -13.16
C PRO A 46 -7.70 2.25 -12.31
N GLN A 47 -7.19 1.19 -12.90
CA GLN A 47 -6.23 0.29 -12.26
C GLN A 47 -4.83 0.88 -12.42
N VAL A 48 -4.05 0.87 -11.34
CA VAL A 48 -2.65 1.30 -11.36
C VAL A 48 -1.76 0.06 -11.43
N ALA A 49 -0.97 -0.03 -12.50
CA ALA A 49 0.04 -1.06 -12.66
C ALA A 49 1.44 -0.44 -12.40
N VAL A 50 2.22 -1.09 -11.54
CA VAL A 50 3.60 -0.67 -11.24
C VAL A 50 4.56 -1.56 -12.02
N VAL A 51 5.25 -0.97 -13.00
CA VAL A 51 6.19 -1.66 -13.90
C VAL A 51 7.57 -1.01 -13.84
N GLY A 52 8.62 -1.82 -14.01
CA GLY A 52 10.00 -1.33 -13.94
C GLY A 52 11.04 -2.44 -13.72
N SER A 53 12.31 -2.11 -13.92
CA SER A 53 13.44 -3.03 -13.72
C SER A 53 13.50 -3.57 -12.29
N GLN A 54 14.18 -4.69 -12.07
CA GLN A 54 14.44 -5.20 -10.72
C GLN A 54 15.13 -4.13 -9.87
N SER A 55 14.75 -4.02 -8.59
CA SER A 55 15.24 -2.99 -7.66
C SER A 55 14.85 -1.53 -7.96
N SER A 56 13.99 -1.24 -8.94
CA SER A 56 13.55 0.13 -9.26
C SER A 56 12.55 0.76 -8.27
N GLY A 57 12.38 0.21 -7.06
CA GLY A 57 11.46 0.74 -6.05
C GLY A 57 9.98 0.41 -6.23
N LYS A 58 9.62 -0.57 -7.08
CA LYS A 58 8.21 -0.96 -7.34
C LYS A 58 7.41 -1.26 -6.07
N SER A 59 7.98 -2.09 -5.18
CA SER A 59 7.34 -2.43 -3.90
C SER A 59 7.19 -1.19 -3.03
N SER A 60 8.18 -0.30 -3.00
CA SER A 60 8.14 0.94 -2.24
C SER A 60 7.05 1.90 -2.74
N VAL A 61 6.79 1.96 -4.05
CA VAL A 61 5.68 2.75 -4.61
C VAL A 61 4.33 2.20 -4.14
N LEU A 62 4.14 0.88 -4.17
CA LEU A 62 2.92 0.26 -3.67
C LEU A 62 2.75 0.48 -2.16
N GLU A 63 3.80 0.28 -1.37
CA GLU A 63 3.79 0.53 0.08
C GLU A 63 3.50 2.00 0.40
N ALA A 64 4.02 2.95 -0.38
CA ALA A 64 3.73 4.38 -0.24
C ALA A 64 2.30 4.77 -0.62
N LEU A 65 1.63 3.98 -1.48
CA LEU A 65 0.20 4.14 -1.77
C LEU A 65 -0.65 3.63 -0.59
N VAL A 66 -0.26 2.52 0.02
CA VAL A 66 -0.97 1.92 1.17
C VAL A 66 -0.64 2.64 2.49
N GLY A 67 0.55 3.21 2.62
CA GLY A 67 1.07 3.77 3.87
C GLY A 67 1.58 2.73 4.87
N ARG A 68 1.76 1.47 4.43
CA ARG A 68 2.18 0.36 5.29
C ARG A 68 3.19 -0.53 4.58
N ASP A 69 4.11 -1.12 5.34
CA ASP A 69 5.09 -2.08 4.83
C ASP A 69 4.53 -3.51 4.90
N PHE A 70 4.07 -4.07 3.77
CA PHE A 70 3.53 -5.43 3.69
C PHE A 70 4.11 -6.25 2.56
N LEU A 71 4.92 -5.66 1.67
CA LEU A 71 5.49 -6.42 0.57
C LEU A 71 6.79 -7.09 1.01
N PRO A 72 7.13 -8.24 0.42
CA PRO A 72 8.41 -8.89 0.67
C PRO A 72 9.58 -7.95 0.37
N ARG A 73 10.62 -7.99 1.21
CA ARG A 73 11.90 -7.30 1.01
C ARG A 73 13.04 -8.31 1.03
N GLY A 74 14.09 -8.04 0.25
CA GLY A 74 15.27 -8.91 0.14
C GLY A 74 16.17 -8.53 -1.03
N SER A 75 17.35 -9.13 -1.08
CA SER A 75 18.31 -9.00 -2.19
C SER A 75 17.83 -9.72 -3.46
N ASP A 76 17.06 -10.78 -3.29
CA ASP A 76 16.50 -11.57 -4.39
C ASP A 76 15.24 -10.92 -4.98
N ILE A 77 14.72 -11.50 -6.06
CA ILE A 77 13.48 -11.03 -6.69
C ILE A 77 12.33 -11.14 -5.69
N CYS A 78 11.91 -9.99 -5.16
CA CYS A 78 10.91 -9.89 -4.08
C CYS A 78 9.48 -10.23 -4.55
N THR A 79 9.17 -10.00 -5.83
CA THR A 79 7.84 -10.24 -6.40
C THR A 79 7.96 -11.24 -7.56
N ARG A 80 7.62 -12.49 -7.29
CA ARG A 80 7.73 -13.61 -8.25
C ARG A 80 6.40 -13.98 -8.91
N ARG A 81 5.29 -13.43 -8.42
CA ARG A 81 3.93 -13.64 -8.91
C ARG A 81 3.26 -12.27 -9.08
N PRO A 82 2.39 -12.07 -10.09
CA PRO A 82 1.55 -10.89 -10.16
C PRO A 82 0.75 -10.73 -8.86
N LEU A 83 0.78 -9.53 -8.27
CA LEU A 83 0.01 -9.21 -7.08
C LEU A 83 -1.05 -8.18 -7.47
N VAL A 84 -2.31 -8.56 -7.31
CA VAL A 84 -3.45 -7.64 -7.49
C VAL A 84 -3.83 -7.12 -6.11
N LEU A 85 -3.57 -5.85 -5.87
CA LEU A 85 -3.92 -5.18 -4.62
C LEU A 85 -5.26 -4.45 -4.80
N GLN A 86 -6.25 -4.81 -4.00
CA GLN A 86 -7.53 -4.11 -3.94
C GLN A 86 -7.61 -3.32 -2.64
N LEU A 87 -7.57 -1.98 -2.75
CA LEU A 87 -7.78 -1.09 -1.61
C LEU A 87 -9.28 -0.80 -1.47
N ILE A 88 -9.85 -1.17 -0.33
CA ILE A 88 -11.27 -0.98 -0.04
C ILE A 88 -11.38 0.00 1.12
N GLN A 89 -12.01 1.15 0.87
CA GLN A 89 -12.30 2.12 1.93
C GLN A 89 -13.44 1.59 2.80
N THR A 90 -13.15 1.32 4.07
CA THR A 90 -14.16 0.96 5.06
C THR A 90 -14.71 2.23 5.72
N LYS A 91 -15.96 2.19 6.19
CA LYS A 91 -16.54 3.30 6.93
C LYS A 91 -15.88 3.39 8.30
N ARG A 92 -15.39 4.58 8.65
CA ARG A 92 -14.87 4.87 9.98
C ARG A 92 -15.92 4.54 11.04
N LYS A 93 -15.51 3.82 12.08
CA LYS A 93 -16.41 3.49 13.18
C LYS A 93 -16.78 4.75 13.98
N PRO A 94 -17.97 4.80 14.60
CA PRO A 94 -18.41 5.93 15.42
C PRO A 94 -17.51 6.20 16.63
N ASP A 95 -16.80 5.17 17.11
CA ASP A 95 -15.83 5.24 18.21
C ASP A 95 -14.49 5.89 17.81
N GLY A 96 -14.33 6.26 16.54
CA GLY A 96 -13.14 6.89 16.00
C GLY A 96 -11.99 5.93 15.71
N THR A 97 -12.17 4.62 15.93
CA THR A 97 -11.19 3.58 15.59
C THR A 97 -11.28 3.20 14.11
N ASP A 98 -10.11 3.01 13.50
CA ASP A 98 -10.00 2.50 12.14
C ASP A 98 -9.51 1.05 12.21
N ASP A 99 -10.33 0.11 11.76
CA ASP A 99 -9.92 -1.28 11.58
C ASP A 99 -9.28 -1.41 10.20
N GLU A 100 -7.97 -1.66 10.16
CA GLU A 100 -7.24 -2.00 8.94
C GLU A 100 -6.90 -3.49 8.96
N TRP A 101 -7.20 -4.18 7.87
CA TRP A 101 -6.85 -5.59 7.70
C TRP A 101 -6.64 -5.95 6.23
N GLY A 102 -5.90 -7.03 6.00
CA GLY A 102 -5.82 -7.71 4.71
C GLY A 102 -6.61 -9.01 4.71
N GLU A 103 -7.09 -9.41 3.54
CA GLU A 103 -7.68 -10.73 3.30
C GLU A 103 -7.14 -11.25 1.96
N PHE A 104 -6.92 -12.56 1.87
CA PHE A 104 -6.43 -13.20 0.66
C PHE A 104 -7.52 -14.07 0.04
N LEU A 105 -7.61 -14.06 -1.28
CA LEU A 105 -8.61 -14.84 -2.00
C LEU A 105 -8.49 -16.35 -1.74
N HIS A 106 -7.27 -16.86 -1.51
CA HIS A 106 -7.02 -18.26 -1.20
C HIS A 106 -7.25 -18.64 0.28
N LEU A 107 -7.55 -17.66 1.15
CA LEU A 107 -7.86 -17.84 2.57
C LEU A 107 -9.15 -17.07 2.93
N PRO A 108 -10.31 -17.47 2.38
CA PRO A 108 -11.55 -16.73 2.54
C PRO A 108 -11.97 -16.63 4.01
N GLY A 109 -12.35 -15.43 4.44
CA GLY A 109 -12.80 -15.13 5.80
C GLY A 109 -11.66 -14.97 6.83
N LYS A 110 -10.40 -15.21 6.46
CA LYS A 110 -9.25 -14.96 7.35
C LYS A 110 -8.78 -13.52 7.20
N ARG A 111 -8.93 -12.73 8.27
CA ARG A 111 -8.44 -11.35 8.35
C ARG A 111 -7.07 -11.29 9.01
N PHE A 112 -6.15 -10.58 8.35
CA PHE A 112 -4.81 -10.33 8.83
C PHE A 112 -4.70 -8.88 9.30
N PHE A 113 -4.50 -8.69 10.61
CA PHE A 113 -4.35 -7.37 11.21
C PHE A 113 -2.87 -6.96 11.36
N ASP A 114 -1.96 -7.94 11.40
CA ASP A 114 -0.51 -7.70 11.35
C ASP A 114 -0.02 -7.72 9.91
N PHE A 115 0.51 -6.60 9.43
CA PHE A 115 1.04 -6.45 8.07
C PHE A 115 2.31 -7.30 7.85
N ASN A 116 2.99 -7.73 8.91
CA ASN A 116 4.07 -8.72 8.78
C ASN A 116 3.54 -10.12 8.47
N GLU A 117 2.34 -10.47 8.93
CA GLU A 117 1.69 -11.73 8.52
C GLU A 117 1.28 -11.69 7.05
N ILE A 118 0.73 -10.55 6.59
CA ILE A 118 0.45 -10.32 5.16
C ILE A 118 1.72 -10.51 4.34
N ARG A 119 2.84 -9.93 4.79
CA ARG A 119 4.13 -10.07 4.11
C ARG A 119 4.58 -11.53 4.02
N ARG A 120 4.51 -12.27 5.12
CA ARG A 120 4.86 -13.69 5.15
C ARG A 120 3.98 -14.50 4.20
N GLU A 121 2.68 -14.24 4.21
CA GLU A 121 1.71 -14.93 3.35
C GLU A 121 2.01 -14.71 1.85
N ILE A 122 2.41 -13.49 1.45
CA ILE A 122 2.78 -13.20 0.05
C ILE A 122 4.00 -14.01 -0.42
N GLN A 123 4.89 -14.40 0.49
CA GLN A 123 6.11 -15.15 0.16
C GLN A 123 5.87 -16.65 -0.06
N VAL A 124 4.76 -17.20 0.45
CA VAL A 124 4.34 -18.61 0.33
C VAL A 124 3.85 -18.90 -1.08
#